data_AF-A0A3N2KAQ7-F1
#
_entry.id   AF-A0A3N2KAQ7-F1
#
_cell.length_a   1.000
_cell.length_b   1.000
_cell.length_c   1.000
_cell.angle_alpha   90.00
_cell.angle_beta   90.00
_cell.angle_gamma   90.00
#
_symmetry.space_group_name_H-M   'P 1'
#
loop_
_entity.id
_entity.type
_entity.pdbx_description
1 polymer ?
#
loop_
_entity_poly.entity_id
_entity_poly.type
_entity_poly.pdbx_seq_one_letter_code
_entity_poly.pdbx_strand_id
1 'polypeptide(L)'
;MSSEDMINTPEEEGMQIYEYIVDNAESESLQMGDMVMKLRNADTTGQFLCSTARYLAAVDRERFDRWIAPLVEGAIEKDRDRRYIGSLLEALWGADYKERAEELKASDDNFRRIYKRIYSEGAL
;
A
#
# COMPACT_ATOMS: atom_id res chain seq x y z
N MET A 1 -3.24 -38.09 9.31
CA MET A 1 -3.04 -37.05 8.28
C MET A 1 -2.35 -35.90 9.00
N SER A 2 -1.06 -35.66 8.71
CA SER A 2 -0.31 -34.56 9.34
C SER A 2 -0.83 -33.21 8.83
N SER A 3 -0.85 -32.23 9.71
CA SER A 3 -1.38 -30.87 9.53
C SER A 3 -0.57 -29.99 8.55
N GLU A 4 0.14 -30.57 7.57
CA GLU A 4 1.25 -29.90 6.87
C GLU A 4 0.98 -29.43 5.43
N ASP A 5 -0.24 -29.52 4.89
CA ASP A 5 -0.55 -28.94 3.57
C ASP A 5 -1.89 -28.18 3.58
N MET A 6 -2.01 -27.16 4.42
CA MET A 6 -3.10 -26.18 4.26
C MET A 6 -2.65 -25.16 3.21
N ILE A 7 -3.16 -25.31 1.99
CA ILE A 7 -2.95 -24.31 0.93
C ILE A 7 -3.70 -23.04 1.36
N ASN A 8 -2.96 -22.05 1.84
CA ASN A 8 -3.54 -20.74 2.14
C ASN A 8 -4.06 -20.09 0.85
N THR A 9 -5.21 -19.45 0.95
CA THR A 9 -5.69 -18.58 -0.13
C THR A 9 -4.76 -17.37 -0.27
N PRO A 10 -4.70 -16.71 -1.44
CA PRO A 10 -3.91 -15.49 -1.60
C PRO A 10 -4.29 -14.36 -0.63
N GLU A 11 -5.56 -14.32 -0.20
CA GLU A 11 -6.04 -13.36 0.79
C GLU A 11 -5.47 -13.66 2.18
N GLU A 12 -5.52 -14.91 2.63
CA GLU A 12 -4.93 -15.35 3.91
C GLU A 12 -3.41 -15.16 3.91
N GLU A 13 -2.73 -15.46 2.80
CA GLU A 13 -1.30 -15.23 2.66
C GLU A 13 -0.96 -13.73 2.74
N GLY A 14 -1.72 -12.88 2.03
CA GLY A 14 -1.56 -11.43 2.09
C GLY A 14 -1.77 -10.87 3.50
N MET A 15 -2.78 -11.38 4.21
CA MET A 15 -3.07 -11.01 5.60
C MET A 15 -1.93 -11.39 6.54
N GLN A 16 -1.43 -12.63 6.47
CA GLN A 16 -0.32 -13.10 7.30
C GLN A 16 0.96 -12.27 7.10
N ILE A 17 1.27 -11.91 5.85
CA ILE A 17 2.44 -11.08 5.55
C ILE A 17 2.26 -9.67 6.12
N TYR A 18 1.08 -9.08 5.96
CA TYR A 18 0.76 -7.78 6.54
C TYR A 18 0.90 -7.78 8.07
N GLU A 19 0.30 -8.76 8.76
CA GLU A 19 0.38 -8.89 10.21
C GLU A 19 1.84 -9.07 10.67
N TYR A 20 2.61 -9.90 9.97
CA TYR A 20 4.03 -10.08 10.27
C TYR A 20 4.83 -8.77 10.14
N ILE A 21 4.56 -7.96 9.12
CA ILE A 21 5.20 -6.63 8.98
C ILE A 21 4.82 -5.73 10.16
N VAL A 22 3.53 -5.67 10.52
CA VAL A 22 3.04 -4.84 11.62
C VAL A 22 3.68 -5.23 12.96
N ASP A 23 3.72 -6.53 13.27
CA ASP A 23 4.24 -7.03 14.54
C ASP A 23 5.76 -6.85 14.67
N ASN A 24 6.46 -6.71 13.54
CA ASN A 24 7.93 -6.65 13.50
C ASN A 24 8.48 -5.32 12.97
N ALA A 25 7.64 -4.31 12.75
CA ALA A 25 8.04 -3.06 12.08
C ALA A 25 9.21 -2.34 12.79
N GLU A 26 9.29 -2.45 14.11
CA GLU A 26 10.36 -1.84 14.90
C GLU A 26 11.67 -2.64 14.84
N SER A 27 11.62 -3.93 14.49
CA SER A 27 12.78 -4.82 14.46
C SER A 27 13.76 -4.47 13.34
N GLU A 28 15.04 -4.34 13.71
CA GLU A 28 16.14 -4.14 12.74
C GLU A 28 16.40 -5.39 11.88
N SER A 29 15.97 -6.57 12.32
CA SER A 29 16.15 -7.81 11.56
C SER A 29 15.08 -8.01 10.48
N LEU A 30 14.02 -7.20 10.45
CA LEU A 30 12.94 -7.31 9.48
C LEU A 30 13.46 -7.02 8.06
N GLN A 31 13.44 -8.04 7.21
CA GLN A 31 13.86 -7.92 5.81
C GLN A 31 12.75 -7.29 4.97
N MET A 32 12.59 -5.98 5.08
CA MET A 32 11.49 -5.22 4.44
C MET A 32 11.39 -5.45 2.93
N GLY A 33 12.52 -5.54 2.22
CA GLY A 33 12.51 -5.82 0.78
C GLY A 33 11.83 -7.14 0.43
N ASP A 34 12.16 -8.22 1.16
CA ASP A 34 11.55 -9.53 0.98
C ASP A 34 10.07 -9.51 1.32
N MET A 35 9.69 -8.81 2.41
CA MET A 35 8.29 -8.73 2.84
C MET A 35 7.43 -7.96 1.84
N VAL A 36 7.94 -6.83 1.32
CA VAL A 36 7.26 -6.07 0.26
C VAL A 36 7.08 -6.92 -0.99
N MET A 37 8.10 -7.67 -1.40
CA MET A 37 8.00 -8.56 -2.58
C MET A 37 7.01 -9.70 -2.37
N LYS A 38 7.03 -10.36 -1.21
CA LYS A 38 6.05 -11.39 -0.86
C LYS A 38 4.63 -10.84 -0.88
N LEU A 39 4.41 -9.68 -0.25
CA LEU A 39 3.09 -9.06 -0.21
C LEU A 39 2.62 -8.64 -1.61
N ARG A 40 3.53 -8.10 -2.43
CA ARG A 40 3.27 -7.79 -3.84
C ARG A 40 2.94 -9.01 -4.69
N ASN A 41 3.26 -10.23 -4.27
CA ASN A 41 2.85 -11.44 -4.97
C ASN A 41 1.51 -11.96 -4.45
N ALA A 42 1.35 -12.03 -3.13
CA ALA A 42 0.17 -12.60 -2.47
C ALA A 42 -1.08 -11.73 -2.60
N ASP A 43 -0.98 -10.42 -2.34
CA ASP A 43 -2.16 -9.54 -2.31
C ASP A 43 -2.65 -9.24 -3.73
N THR A 44 -3.66 -9.96 -4.21
CA THR A 44 -4.21 -9.79 -5.57
C THR A 44 -5.14 -8.59 -5.73
N THR A 45 -5.55 -7.95 -4.63
CA THR A 45 -6.57 -6.89 -4.63
C THR A 45 -5.99 -5.49 -4.41
N GLY A 46 -4.79 -5.40 -3.83
CA GLY A 46 -4.18 -4.14 -3.40
C GLY A 46 -4.62 -3.67 -2.01
N GLN A 47 -5.49 -4.43 -1.32
CA GLN A 47 -5.96 -4.11 0.03
C GLN A 47 -4.83 -4.07 1.05
N PHE A 48 -4.02 -5.12 1.10
CA PHE A 48 -2.94 -5.25 2.07
C PHE A 48 -1.74 -4.39 1.69
N LEU A 49 -1.47 -4.21 0.40
CA LEU A 49 -0.47 -3.25 -0.08
C LEU A 49 -0.81 -1.82 0.37
N CYS A 50 -2.08 -1.41 0.17
CA CYS A 50 -2.57 -0.12 0.65
C CYS A 50 -2.49 -0.01 2.17
N SER A 51 -2.94 -1.04 2.89
CA SER A 51 -2.95 -1.03 4.36
C SER A 51 -1.54 -0.97 4.95
N THR A 52 -0.60 -1.71 4.37
CA THR A 52 0.82 -1.68 4.78
C THR A 52 1.43 -0.31 4.53
N ALA A 53 1.20 0.31 3.36
CA ALA A 53 1.71 1.64 3.04
C ALA A 53 1.22 2.68 4.06
N ARG A 54 -0.08 2.66 4.39
CA ARG A 54 -0.67 3.56 5.41
C ARG A 54 -0.07 3.33 6.78
N TYR A 55 0.06 2.07 7.19
CA TYR A 55 0.64 1.72 8.48
C TYR A 55 2.08 2.21 8.61
N LEU A 56 2.96 1.90 7.64
CA LEU A 56 4.36 2.30 7.69
C LEU A 56 4.54 3.82 7.71
N ALA A 57 3.73 4.55 6.91
CA ALA A 57 3.74 6.00 6.93
C ALA A 57 3.33 6.60 8.27
N ALA A 58 2.38 5.95 8.97
CA ALA A 58 1.92 6.38 10.28
C ALA A 58 2.91 6.04 11.41
N VAL A 59 3.65 4.93 11.29
CA VAL A 59 4.68 4.54 12.27
C VAL A 59 5.91 5.44 12.16
N ASP A 60 6.53 5.48 10.97
CA ASP A 60 7.74 6.28 10.74
C ASP A 60 7.97 6.42 9.23
N ARG A 61 7.37 7.46 8.64
CA ARG A 61 7.46 7.71 7.21
C ARG A 61 8.90 7.83 6.71
N GLU A 62 9.76 8.53 7.43
CA GLU A 62 11.13 8.78 6.98
C GLU A 62 11.93 7.48 6.93
N ARG A 63 11.78 6.63 7.96
CA ARG A 63 12.42 5.30 8.01
C ARG A 63 11.94 4.40 6.88
N PHE A 64 10.64 4.44 6.54
CA PHE A 64 10.05 3.51 5.59
C PHE A 64 9.85 4.04 4.18
N ASP A 65 10.27 5.28 3.88
CA ASP A 65 10.01 5.97 2.61
C ASP A 65 10.32 5.11 1.36
N ARG A 66 11.49 4.47 1.36
CA ARG A 66 11.93 3.57 0.26
C ARG A 66 11.04 2.35 0.03
N TRP A 67 10.23 1.95 1.02
CA TRP A 67 9.33 0.79 0.96
C TRP A 67 7.88 1.20 0.69
N ILE A 68 7.49 2.41 1.10
CA ILE A 68 6.15 2.95 0.88
C ILE A 68 5.86 3.07 -0.63
N ALA A 69 6.79 3.61 -1.42
CA ALA A 69 6.57 3.79 -2.86
C ALA A 69 6.25 2.47 -3.61
N PRO A 70 7.04 1.39 -3.47
CA PRO A 70 6.69 0.09 -4.06
C PRO A 70 5.35 -0.49 -3.58
N LEU A 71 4.96 -0.26 -2.32
CA LEU A 71 3.65 -0.71 -1.83
C LEU A 71 2.51 0.04 -2.52
N VAL A 72 2.64 1.36 -2.64
CA VAL A 72 1.66 2.24 -3.30
C VAL A 72 1.52 1.88 -4.77
N GLU A 73 2.63 1.68 -5.49
CA GLU A 73 2.61 1.28 -6.90
C GLU A 73 1.86 -0.04 -7.11
N GLY A 74 2.14 -1.04 -6.26
CA GLY A 74 1.43 -2.32 -6.32
C GLY A 74 -0.06 -2.17 -5.99
N ALA A 75 -0.42 -1.33 -5.02
CA ALA A 75 -1.82 -1.04 -4.71
C ALA A 75 -2.54 -0.40 -5.91
N ILE A 76 -1.90 0.58 -6.59
CA ILE A 76 -2.42 1.18 -7.82
C ILE A 76 -2.61 0.12 -8.90
N GLU A 77 -1.67 -0.79 -9.09
CA GLU A 77 -1.77 -1.84 -10.12
C GLU A 77 -2.97 -2.78 -9.88
N LYS A 78 -3.23 -3.12 -8.62
CA LYS A 78 -4.15 -4.22 -8.25
C LYS A 78 -5.55 -3.77 -7.84
N ASP A 79 -5.69 -2.58 -7.27
CA ASP A 79 -6.98 -2.03 -6.87
C ASP A 79 -7.72 -1.42 -8.06
N ARG A 80 -8.23 -2.30 -8.94
CA ARG A 80 -8.95 -1.93 -10.16
C ARG A 80 -10.26 -1.20 -9.88
N ASP A 81 -10.94 -1.61 -8.82
CA ASP A 81 -12.22 -1.08 -8.37
C ASP A 81 -12.08 0.17 -7.48
N ARG A 82 -10.84 0.61 -7.23
CA ARG A 82 -10.52 1.83 -6.46
C ARG A 82 -11.08 1.81 -5.03
N ARG A 83 -11.21 0.62 -4.45
CA ARG A 83 -11.78 0.41 -3.11
C ARG A 83 -10.85 0.89 -2.00
N TYR A 84 -9.55 0.91 -2.26
CA TYR A 84 -8.52 1.07 -1.24
C TYR A 84 -7.58 2.24 -1.52
N ILE A 85 -7.16 2.47 -2.77
CA ILE A 85 -6.12 3.47 -3.11
C ILE A 85 -6.53 4.90 -2.76
N GLY A 86 -7.84 5.20 -2.70
CA GLY A 86 -8.31 6.52 -2.27
C GLY A 86 -7.91 6.86 -0.83
N SER A 87 -7.79 5.86 0.05
CA SER A 87 -7.37 6.06 1.44
C SER A 87 -5.89 6.47 1.58
N LEU A 88 -5.07 6.25 0.54
CA LEU A 88 -3.66 6.66 0.54
C LEU A 88 -3.48 8.17 0.40
N LEU A 89 -4.44 8.87 -0.23
CA LEU A 89 -4.32 10.30 -0.51
C LEU A 89 -4.13 11.12 0.78
N GLU A 90 -5.00 10.91 1.76
CA GLU A 90 -4.88 11.58 3.06
C GLU A 90 -3.73 11.01 3.89
N ALA A 91 -3.58 9.68 3.91
CA ALA A 91 -2.57 9.03 4.75
C ALA A 91 -1.12 9.40 4.36
N LEU A 92 -0.86 9.61 3.07
CA LEU A 92 0.48 9.90 2.55
C LEU A 92 0.69 11.35 2.15
N TRP A 93 -0.35 12.15 1.97
CA TRP A 93 -0.17 13.56 1.60
C TRP A 93 -0.87 14.54 2.54
N GLY A 94 -1.45 14.06 3.64
CA GLY A 94 -2.08 14.88 4.67
C GLY A 94 -3.54 15.21 4.36
N ALA A 95 -4.32 15.60 5.37
CA ALA A 95 -5.74 15.94 5.22
C ALA A 95 -6.00 17.11 4.25
N ASP A 96 -5.01 17.98 4.07
CA ASP A 96 -5.03 19.14 3.19
C ASP A 96 -4.61 18.80 1.73
N TYR A 97 -4.44 17.52 1.38
CA TYR A 97 -3.95 17.11 0.04
C TYR A 97 -4.78 17.69 -1.12
N LYS A 98 -6.09 17.91 -0.90
CA LYS A 98 -6.98 18.47 -1.93
C LYS A 98 -6.65 19.92 -2.23
N GLU A 99 -6.28 20.70 -1.21
CA GLU A 99 -5.89 22.11 -1.36
C GLU A 99 -4.56 22.21 -2.09
N ARG A 100 -3.67 21.24 -1.87
CA ARG A 100 -2.36 21.12 -2.54
C ARG A 100 -2.38 20.25 -3.80
N ALA A 101 -3.55 19.91 -4.34
CA ALA A 101 -3.65 18.90 -5.40
C ALA A 101 -2.87 19.26 -6.68
N GLU A 102 -2.87 20.53 -7.10
CA GLU A 102 -2.11 20.96 -8.29
C GLU A 102 -0.59 20.81 -8.09
N GLU A 103 -0.08 21.22 -6.93
CA GLU A 103 1.33 21.06 -6.57
C GLU A 103 1.71 19.58 -6.52
N LEU A 104 0.95 18.78 -5.78
CA LEU A 104 1.20 17.35 -5.58
C LEU A 104 1.11 16.57 -6.89
N LYS A 105 0.16 16.90 -7.79
CA LYS A 105 0.12 16.31 -9.14
C LYS A 105 1.38 16.64 -9.94
N ALA A 106 1.97 17.82 -9.76
CA ALA A 106 3.19 18.20 -10.47
C ALA A 106 4.42 17.48 -9.92
N SER A 107 4.53 17.36 -8.58
CA SER A 107 5.75 16.88 -7.91
C SER A 107 5.78 15.38 -7.59
N ASP A 108 4.64 14.70 -7.52
CA ASP A 108 4.54 13.30 -7.07
C ASP A 108 3.74 12.43 -8.05
N ASP A 109 4.41 11.44 -8.64
CA ASP A 109 3.80 10.56 -9.64
C ASP A 109 2.73 9.63 -9.04
N ASN A 110 2.97 9.11 -7.83
CA ASN A 110 2.02 8.22 -7.16
C ASN A 110 0.76 8.99 -6.76
N PHE A 111 0.91 10.21 -6.23
CA PHE A 111 -0.22 11.10 -5.98
C PHE A 111 -1.01 11.34 -7.27
N ARG A 112 -0.33 11.77 -8.35
CA ARG A 112 -0.96 12.06 -9.63
C ARG A 112 -1.75 10.86 -10.16
N ARG A 113 -1.19 9.66 -10.09
CA ARG A 113 -1.83 8.42 -10.55
C ARG A 113 -3.07 8.06 -9.74
N ILE A 114 -2.99 8.13 -8.40
CA ILE A 114 -4.13 7.86 -7.52
C ILE A 114 -5.20 8.93 -7.71
N TYR A 115 -4.82 10.20 -7.62
CA TYR A 115 -5.74 11.34 -7.73
C TYR A 115 -6.50 11.31 -9.05
N LYS A 116 -5.82 11.03 -10.17
CA LYS A 116 -6.47 10.84 -11.47
C LYS A 116 -7.49 9.69 -11.43
N ARG A 117 -7.14 8.54 -10.86
CA ARG A 117 -8.08 7.41 -10.79
C ARG A 117 -9.30 7.69 -9.90
N ILE A 118 -9.12 8.40 -8.79
CA ILE A 118 -10.21 8.70 -7.86
C ILE A 118 -11.13 9.81 -8.39
N TYR A 119 -10.58 10.85 -9.01
CA TYR A 119 -11.34 12.07 -9.35
C TYR A 119 -11.57 12.31 -10.84
N SER A 120 -11.00 11.50 -11.74
CA SER A 120 -11.21 11.68 -13.19
C SER A 120 -12.38 10.88 -13.77
N GLU A 121 -13.31 10.38 -12.96
CA GLU A 121 -14.62 9.97 -13.47
C GLU A 121 -15.53 11.19 -13.61
N GLY A 122 -15.69 11.64 -14.86
CA GLY A 122 -16.51 12.81 -15.21
C GLY A 122 -15.95 13.74 -16.29
N ALA A 123 -15.02 13.30 -17.15
CA ALA A 123 -14.83 13.98 -18.44
C ALA A 123 -16.03 13.62 -19.34
N LEU A 124 -17.14 14.34 -19.11
CA LEU A 124 -18.39 14.45 -19.89
C LEU A 124 -18.98 13.14 -20.44
#